data_AF-A0AAV0TC69-F1
#
_entry.id   AF-A0AAV0TC69-F1
#
_cell.length_a   1.000
_cell.length_b   1.000
_cell.length_c   1.000
_cell.angle_alpha   90.00
_cell.angle_beta   90.00
_cell.angle_gamma   90.00
#
_symmetry.space_group_name_H-M   'P 1'
#
loop_
_entity.id
_entity.type
_entity.pdbx_description
1 polymer ?
#
loop_
_entity_poly.entity_id
_entity_poly.type
_entity_poly.pdbx_seq_one_letter_code
_entity_poly.pdbx_strand_id
1 'polypeptide(L)'
;MSTANQVTRTTIQLYRDCMRLAKHIGGTSKKGQAIKELVRREFDKGRSETDPEKIEALKANAIRGLSNYLMLANSSKDQRLHDAMNKKSPLTAEYRDV
;
A
#
# COMPACT_ATOMS: atom_id res chain seq x y z
N MET A 1 -28.32 17.81 1.68
CA MET A 1 -27.11 17.29 1.03
C MET A 1 -26.16 16.85 2.13
N SER A 2 -25.97 15.55 2.33
CA SER A 2 -25.12 15.03 3.40
C SER A 2 -23.66 15.34 3.08
N THR A 3 -23.10 16.35 3.75
CA THR A 3 -21.66 16.62 3.73
C THR A 3 -20.98 15.47 4.45
N ALA A 4 -20.62 14.44 3.69
CA ALA A 4 -19.72 13.41 4.18
C ALA A 4 -18.50 14.12 4.75
N ASN A 5 -18.27 13.97 6.04
CA ASN A 5 -17.12 14.51 6.76
C ASN A 5 -15.87 13.81 6.22
N GLN A 6 -15.42 14.23 5.04
CA GLN A 6 -14.19 13.79 4.41
C GLN A 6 -13.09 14.21 5.38
N VAL A 7 -12.52 13.25 6.10
CA VAL A 7 -11.31 13.50 6.88
C VAL A 7 -10.22 13.88 5.87
N THR A 8 -10.11 15.17 5.57
CA THR A 8 -9.14 15.74 4.64
C THR A 8 -7.78 15.68 5.30
N ARG A 9 -7.14 14.51 5.23
CA ARG A 9 -5.74 14.39 5.64
C ARG A 9 -4.92 15.32 4.77
N THR A 10 -4.18 16.21 5.43
CA THR A 10 -3.18 17.03 4.76
C THR A 10 -2.09 16.13 4.16
N THR A 11 -1.43 16.58 3.10
CA THR A 11 -0.32 15.84 2.46
C THR A 11 0.77 15.47 3.48
N ILE A 12 1.01 16.33 4.48
CA ILE A 12 1.96 16.11 5.57
C ILE A 12 1.52 14.96 6.49
N GLN A 13 0.23 14.91 6.86
CA GLN A 13 -0.30 13.82 7.67
C GLN A 13 -0.20 12.49 6.93
N LEU A 14 -0.55 12.48 5.63
CA LEU A 14 -0.44 11.30 4.79
C LEU A 14 1.02 10.81 4.69
N TYR A 15 1.97 11.72 4.49
CA TYR A 15 3.41 11.38 4.50
C TYR A 15 3.84 10.73 5.82
N ARG A 16 3.45 11.31 6.96
CA ARG A 16 3.77 10.76 8.29
C ARG A 16 3.17 9.37 8.48
N ASP A 17 1.93 9.15 8.04
CA ASP A 17 1.27 7.85 8.09
C ASP A 17 2.04 6.82 7.24
N CYS A 18 2.49 7.18 6.03
CA CYS A 18 3.35 6.34 5.21
C CYS A 18 4.66 5.96 5.91
N MET A 19 5.31 6.93 6.55
CA MET A 19 6.58 6.70 7.24
C MET A 19 6.42 5.82 8.48
N ARG A 20 5.31 5.97 9.22
CA ARG A 20 4.97 5.08 10.34
C ARG A 20 4.72 3.65 9.86
N LEU A 21 3.98 3.48 8.76
CA LEU A 21 3.75 2.16 8.17
C LEU A 21 5.06 1.52 7.73
N ALA A 22 5.94 2.26 7.05
CA ALA A 22 7.25 1.76 6.64
C ALA A 22 8.09 1.29 7.84
N LYS A 23 8.06 2.03 8.96
CA LYS A 23 8.70 1.63 10.21
C LYS A 23 8.03 0.39 10.83
N HIS A 24 6.71 0.28 10.77
CA HIS A 24 6.00 -0.89 11.28
C HIS A 24 6.33 -2.15 10.47
N ILE A 25 6.43 -2.04 9.15
CA ILE A 25 6.71 -3.17 8.25
C ILE A 25 8.16 -3.65 8.38
N GLY A 26 9.13 -2.73 8.34
CA GLY A 26 10.53 -3.09 8.20
C GLY A 26 11.45 -2.60 9.31
N GLY A 27 10.94 -1.85 10.29
CA GLY A 27 11.75 -1.32 11.39
C GLY A 27 12.98 -0.53 10.93
N THR A 28 14.14 -0.98 11.38
CA THR A 28 15.49 -0.49 11.00
C THR A 28 16.19 -1.39 9.99
N SER A 29 15.54 -2.44 9.49
CA SER A 29 16.12 -3.34 8.48
C SER A 29 16.35 -2.64 7.14
N LYS A 30 17.19 -3.24 6.28
CA LYS A 30 17.41 -2.78 4.90
C LYS A 30 16.10 -2.65 4.13
N LYS A 31 15.18 -3.60 4.29
CA LYS A 31 13.82 -3.56 3.70
C LYS A 31 13.04 -2.35 4.21
N GLY A 32 13.08 -2.06 5.51
CA GLY A 32 12.43 -0.90 6.11
C GLY A 32 12.99 0.43 5.58
N GLN A 33 14.30 0.53 5.38
CA GLN A 33 14.91 1.71 4.79
C GLN A 33 14.53 1.89 3.32
N ALA A 34 14.54 0.82 2.52
CA ALA A 34 14.12 0.86 1.12
C ALA A 34 12.67 1.34 0.96
N ILE A 35 11.75 0.90 1.84
CA ILE A 35 10.35 1.36 1.81
C ILE A 35 10.27 2.85 2.17
N LYS A 36 11.01 3.31 3.19
CA LYS A 36 11.05 4.75 3.55
C LYS A 36 11.60 5.61 2.42
N GLU A 37 12.63 5.15 1.73
CA GLU A 37 13.21 5.85 0.57
C GLU A 37 12.22 5.89 -0.59
N LEU A 38 11.51 4.79 -0.87
CA LEU A 38 10.47 4.76 -1.89
C LEU A 38 9.38 5.79 -1.59
N VAL A 39 8.85 5.80 -0.36
CA VAL A 39 7.85 6.80 0.08
C VAL A 39 8.38 8.22 -0.11
N ARG A 40 9.64 8.50 0.28
CA ARG A 40 10.24 9.83 0.06
C ARG A 40 10.27 10.20 -1.41
N ARG A 41 10.73 9.30 -2.28
CA ARG A 41 10.83 9.57 -3.73
C ARG A 41 9.46 9.86 -4.35
N GLU A 42 8.43 9.12 -3.99
CA GLU A 42 7.09 9.36 -4.55
C GLU A 42 6.51 10.72 -4.12
N PHE A 43 6.71 11.11 -2.85
CA PHE A 43 6.28 12.44 -2.40
C PHE A 43 7.13 13.57 -3.00
N ASP A 44 8.40 13.31 -3.29
CA ASP A 44 9.29 14.30 -3.92
C ASP A 44 8.89 14.58 -5.37
N LYS A 45 8.48 13.56 -6.13
CA LYS A 45 7.96 13.73 -7.50
C LYS A 45 6.78 14.68 -7.57
N GLY A 46 5.91 14.68 -6.55
CA GLY A 46 4.75 15.55 -6.45
C GLY A 46 5.00 16.87 -5.70
N ARG A 47 6.22 17.15 -5.24
CA ARG A 47 6.52 18.28 -4.34
C ARG A 47 6.17 19.64 -4.95
N SER A 48 6.44 19.80 -6.24
CA SER A 48 6.25 21.05 -6.98
C SER A 48 4.93 21.09 -7.76
N GLU A 49 4.06 20.10 -7.57
CA GLU A 49 2.75 20.09 -8.22
C GLU A 49 1.86 21.17 -7.60
N THR A 50 1.22 21.96 -8.46
CA THR A 50 0.33 23.07 -8.06
C THR A 50 -1.11 22.84 -8.53
N ASP A 51 -1.32 21.88 -9.44
CA ASP A 51 -2.63 21.49 -9.92
C ASP A 51 -3.40 20.71 -8.81
N PRO A 52 -4.53 21.25 -8.33
CA PRO A 52 -5.28 20.64 -7.23
C PRO A 52 -5.81 19.24 -7.57
N GLU A 53 -6.21 18.98 -8.82
CA GLU A 53 -6.74 17.67 -9.20
C GLU A 53 -5.64 16.61 -9.20
N LYS A 54 -4.45 16.96 -9.69
CA LYS A 54 -3.29 16.08 -9.65
C LYS A 54 -2.83 15.81 -8.22
N ILE A 55 -2.84 16.82 -7.35
CA ILE A 55 -2.51 16.65 -5.93
C ILE A 55 -3.46 15.64 -5.28
N GLU A 56 -4.76 15.73 -5.51
CA GLU A 56 -5.74 14.78 -4.97
C GLU A 56 -5.56 13.38 -5.57
N ALA A 57 -5.25 13.26 -6.86
CA ALA A 57 -4.93 11.98 -7.49
C ALA A 57 -3.68 11.34 -6.87
N LEU A 58 -2.62 12.11 -6.64
CA LEU A 58 -1.39 11.66 -5.97
C LEU A 58 -1.67 11.20 -4.54
N LYS A 59 -2.47 11.95 -3.77
CA LYS A 59 -2.91 11.55 -2.43
C LYS A 59 -3.70 10.24 -2.47
N ALA A 60 -4.66 10.11 -3.39
CA ALA A 60 -5.47 8.91 -3.54
C ALA A 60 -4.61 7.68 -3.87
N ASN A 61 -3.60 7.84 -4.74
CA ASN A 61 -2.65 6.78 -5.07
C ASN A 61 -1.80 6.38 -3.87
N ALA A 62 -1.31 7.35 -3.08
CA ALA A 62 -0.58 7.07 -1.86
C ALA A 62 -1.44 6.33 -0.82
N ILE A 63 -2.71 6.74 -0.62
CA ILE A 63 -3.67 6.06 0.27
C ILE A 63 -3.89 4.61 -0.19
N ARG A 64 -4.16 4.38 -1.48
CA ARG A 64 -4.30 3.03 -2.04
C ARG A 64 -3.05 2.19 -1.81
N GLY A 65 -1.86 2.76 -2.03
CA GLY A 65 -0.59 2.12 -1.76
C GLY A 65 -0.46 1.66 -0.30
N LEU A 66 -0.83 2.53 0.65
CA LEU A 66 -0.85 2.18 2.08
C LEU A 66 -1.83 1.06 2.40
N SER A 67 -3.07 1.15 1.90
CA SER A 67 -4.11 0.15 2.13
C SER A 67 -3.69 -1.22 1.58
N ASN A 68 -3.13 -1.26 0.36
CA ASN A 68 -2.65 -2.50 -0.26
C ASN A 68 -1.53 -3.13 0.55
N TYR A 69 -0.59 -2.32 1.05
CA TYR A 69 0.50 -2.83 1.88
C TYR A 69 0.04 -3.30 3.25
N LEU A 70 -0.86 -2.57 3.90
CA LEU A 70 -1.42 -2.98 5.19
C LEU A 70 -2.16 -4.31 5.06
N MET A 71 -2.95 -4.47 3.99
CA MET A 71 -3.64 -5.72 3.69
C MET A 71 -2.64 -6.86 3.49
N LEU A 72 -1.64 -6.70 2.62
CA LEU A 72 -0.63 -7.74 2.38
C LEU A 72 0.14 -8.10 3.65
N ALA A 73 0.56 -7.09 4.43
CA ALA A 73 1.27 -7.30 5.69
C ALA A 73 0.43 -8.05 6.72
N ASN A 74 -0.89 -7.81 6.75
CA ASN A 74 -1.80 -8.50 7.66
C ASN A 74 -2.15 -9.91 7.15
N SER A 75 -2.39 -10.08 5.86
CA SER A 75 -2.64 -11.39 5.22
C SER A 75 -1.42 -12.32 5.36
N SER A 76 -0.20 -11.81 5.27
CA SER A 76 1.02 -12.61 5.47
C SER A 76 1.21 -13.10 6.91
N LYS A 77 0.49 -12.55 7.88
CA LYS A 77 0.48 -12.99 9.29
C LYS A 77 -0.73 -13.83 9.65
N ASP A 78 -1.70 -13.96 8.74
CA ASP A 78 -2.92 -14.72 8.97
C ASP A 78 -2.77 -16.12 8.38
N GLN A 79 -2.51 -17.09 9.26
CA GLN A 79 -2.33 -18.51 8.92
C GLN A 79 -3.52 -19.07 8.12
N ARG A 80 -4.75 -18.60 8.40
CA ARG A 80 -5.97 -19.08 7.70
C ARG A 80 -6.02 -18.60 6.25
N LEU A 81 -5.53 -17.40 5.97
CA LEU A 81 -5.42 -16.87 4.61
C LEU A 81 -4.30 -17.54 3.83
N HIS A 82 -3.16 -17.81 4.48
CA HIS A 82 -2.06 -18.59 3.88
C HIS A 82 -2.54 -19.99 3.46
N ASP A 83 -3.27 -20.68 4.32
CA ASP A 83 -3.82 -22.01 4.04
C ASP A 83 -4.89 -21.97 2.94
N ALA A 84 -5.72 -20.93 2.88
CA ALA A 84 -6.71 -20.74 1.83
C ALA A 84 -6.09 -20.41 0.45
N MET A 85 -5.00 -19.66 0.41
CA MET A 85 -4.25 -19.36 -0.83
C MET A 85 -3.55 -20.60 -1.39
N ASN A 86 -2.96 -21.44 -0.53
CA ASN A 86 -2.33 -22.70 -0.96
C ASN A 86 -3.34 -23.76 -1.39
N LYS A 87 -4.60 -23.69 -0.94
CA LYS A 87 -5.64 -24.67 -1.28
C LYS A 87 -6.20 -24.52 -2.70
N LYS A 88 -5.89 -23.44 -3.44
CA LYS A 88 -6.29 -23.28 -4.85
C LYS A 88 -5.10 -23.47 -5.79
N SER A 89 -4.71 -24.72 -5.99
CA SER A 89 -4.10 -25.15 -7.25
C SER A 89 -4.72 -26.46 -7.71
N PRO A 90 -5.81 -26.40 -8.51
CA PRO A 90 -6.19 -27.50 -9.37
C PRO A 90 -6.27 -27.00 -10.82
N LEU A 91 -5.11 -26.75 -11.46
CA LEU A 91 -5.05 -26.47 -12.89
C LEU A 91 -3.79 -27.10 -13.52
N THR A 92 -3.53 -28.36 -13.21
CA THR A 92 -2.63 -29.22 -14.01
C THR A 92 -3.08 -30.67 -13.87
N ALA A 93 -4.25 -31.02 -14.42
CA ALA A 93 -4.71 -32.41 -14.47
C ALA A 93 -5.41 -32.80 -15.77
N GLU A 94 -5.41 -31.96 -16.81
CA GLU A 94 -5.90 -32.33 -18.14
C GLU A 94 -4.94 -31.79 -19.19
N TYR A 95 -3.91 -32.57 -19.52
CA TYR A 95 -3.29 -32.64 -20.84
C TYR A 95 -2.24 -33.76 -20.80
N ARG A 96 -2.69 -35.00 -20.62
CA ARG A 96 -1.86 -36.17 -20.89
C ARG A 96 -2.75 -37.37 -21.20
N ASP A 97 -3.30 -37.38 -22.40
CA ASP A 97 -3.59 -38.62 -23.13
C ASP A 97 -3.37 -38.32 -24.62
N VAL A 98 -2.28 -38.88 -25.14
CA VAL A 98 -1.93 -39.04 -26.55
C VAL A 98 -1.93 -40.53 -26.81
#